data_AF-A0ABD0NKY9-F1
#
_entry.id   AF-A0ABD0NKY9-F1
#
_cell.length_a   1.000
_cell.length_b   1.000
_cell.length_c   1.000
_cell.angle_alpha   90.00
_cell.angle_beta   90.00
_cell.angle_gamma   90.00
#
_symmetry.space_group_name_H-M   'P 1'
#
loop_
_entity.id
_entity.type
_entity.pdbx_description
1 polymer ?
#
loop_
_entity_poly.entity_id
_entity_poly.type
_entity_poly.pdbx_seq_one_letter_code
_entity_poly.pdbx_strand_id
1 'polypeptide(L)'
;MLERASEEWEVIPEPIGKWCNVQTTENEYEELSTSQKSGGNLLQMLYDKPSRWSYTFQTYACLSRVRSQLQPPSAKLRQAEQPVQFFERS
;
A
#
# COMPACT_ATOMS: atom_id res chain seq x y z
N MET A 1 -18.62 -6.07 -3.20
CA MET A 1 -17.38 -6.04 -2.41
C MET A 1 -17.68 -6.74 -1.09
N LEU A 2 -16.75 -7.53 -0.55
CA LEU A 2 -16.98 -8.43 0.60
C LEU A 2 -17.59 -7.71 1.82
N GLU A 3 -17.22 -6.45 2.06
CA GLU A 3 -17.78 -5.61 3.14
C GLU A 3 -19.29 -5.35 3.04
N ARG A 4 -19.91 -5.56 1.87
CA ARG A 4 -21.37 -5.46 1.72
C ARG A 4 -22.11 -6.69 2.25
N ALA A 5 -21.40 -7.79 2.49
CA ALA A 5 -21.99 -9.03 2.97
C ALA A 5 -22.14 -9.05 4.49
N SER A 6 -21.30 -8.31 5.23
CA SER A 6 -21.41 -8.13 6.67
C SER A 6 -20.82 -6.80 7.09
N GLU A 7 -21.53 -6.11 7.98
CA GLU A 7 -21.05 -4.86 8.59
C GLU A 7 -19.87 -5.10 9.53
N GLU A 8 -19.59 -6.33 9.96
CA GLU A 8 -18.46 -6.66 10.84
C GLU A 8 -17.17 -6.95 10.06
N TRP A 9 -17.20 -6.85 8.74
CA TRP A 9 -16.07 -7.14 7.88
C TRP A 9 -15.35 -5.85 7.46
N GLU A 10 -14.03 -5.93 7.33
CA GLU A 10 -13.18 -4.88 6.81
C GLU A 10 -12.26 -5.45 5.73
N VAL A 11 -12.10 -4.75 4.63
CA VAL A 11 -11.18 -5.07 3.56
C VAL A 11 -10.06 -4.03 3.55
N ILE A 12 -8.83 -4.49 3.65
CA ILE A 12 -7.63 -3.67 3.48
C ILE A 12 -7.21 -3.76 2.02
N PRO A 13 -7.45 -2.69 1.23
CA PRO A 13 -7.19 -2.71 -0.20
C PRO A 13 -5.70 -2.65 -0.51
N GLU A 14 -5.33 -3.01 -1.74
CA GLU A 14 -3.96 -2.77 -2.19
C GLU A 14 -3.62 -1.27 -2.18
N PRO A 15 -2.39 -0.89 -1.78
CA PRO A 15 -1.96 0.50 -1.74
C PRO A 15 -1.59 1.05 -3.15
N ILE A 16 -2.44 0.81 -4.15
CA ILE A 16 -2.24 1.20 -5.55
C ILE A 16 -1.98 2.70 -5.68
N GLY A 17 -2.69 3.53 -4.90
CA GLY A 17 -2.47 4.97 -4.87
C GLY A 17 -1.03 5.36 -4.51
N LYS A 18 -0.38 4.61 -3.60
CA LYS A 18 1.03 4.83 -3.24
C LYS A 18 1.98 4.40 -4.36
N TRP A 19 1.59 3.43 -5.19
CA TRP A 19 2.40 2.98 -6.33
C TRP A 19 2.29 3.91 -7.53
N CYS A 20 1.13 4.54 -7.71
CA CYS A 20 0.89 5.53 -8.77
C CYS A 20 1.48 6.90 -8.45
N ASN A 21 1.71 7.22 -7.17
CA ASN A 21 2.28 8.47 -6.73
C ASN A 21 3.19 8.24 -5.52
N VAL A 22 4.45 7.92 -5.78
CA VAL A 22 5.43 7.67 -4.72
C VAL A 22 5.80 8.99 -4.05
N GLN A 23 5.34 9.17 -2.81
CA GLN A 23 5.69 10.30 -1.95
C GLN A 23 6.62 9.84 -0.83
N THR A 24 7.66 10.62 -0.57
CA THR A 24 8.51 10.45 0.62
C THR A 24 7.95 11.33 1.73
N THR A 25 7.65 10.74 2.89
CA THR A 25 7.39 11.51 4.12
C THR A 25 8.64 12.31 4.48
N GLU A 26 8.48 13.61 4.74
CA GLU A 26 9.56 14.62 4.72
C GLU A 26 10.70 14.46 5.74
N ASN A 27 10.78 13.38 6.55
CA ASN A 27 11.56 13.45 7.80
C ASN A 27 12.22 12.16 8.34
N GLU A 28 12.72 11.24 7.51
CA GLU A 28 13.56 10.15 8.08
C GLU A 28 14.95 9.97 7.47
N TYR A 29 15.27 10.54 6.31
CA TYR A 29 16.64 10.44 5.75
C TYR A 29 16.96 11.72 4.97
N GLU A 30 17.89 12.53 5.50
CA GLU A 30 18.45 13.70 4.82
C GLU A 30 19.09 13.29 3.47
N GLU A 31 19.01 14.21 2.51
CA GLU A 31 19.58 14.15 1.15
C GLU A 31 18.89 13.23 0.14
N LEU A 32 17.67 13.59 -0.26
CA LEU A 32 17.17 13.25 -1.59
C LEU A 32 16.89 14.54 -2.38
N SER A 33 17.46 14.63 -3.58
CA SER A 33 17.35 15.75 -4.53
C SER A 33 15.88 16.04 -4.86
N THR A 34 15.56 17.25 -5.31
CA THR A 34 14.18 17.67 -5.65
C THR A 34 13.49 16.78 -6.68
N SER A 35 14.24 16.09 -7.55
CA SER A 35 13.75 15.06 -8.49
C SER A 35 13.33 13.74 -7.82
N GLN A 36 13.64 13.54 -6.53
CA GLN A 36 13.23 12.39 -5.73
C GLN A 36 12.01 12.67 -4.83
N LYS A 37 11.54 13.94 -4.78
CA LYS A 37 10.37 14.37 -3.98
C LYS A 37 9.02 13.98 -4.59
N SER A 38 8.99 13.68 -5.88
CA SER A 38 7.89 12.96 -6.53
C SER A 38 8.48 11.73 -7.21
N GLY A 39 8.45 10.57 -6.55
CA GLY A 39 9.04 9.32 -7.06
C GLY A 39 8.32 8.74 -8.30
N GLY A 40 7.43 9.51 -8.93
CA GLY A 40 6.71 9.16 -10.14
C GLY A 40 5.67 8.06 -9.93
N ASN A 41 5.07 7.65 -11.05
CA ASN A 41 4.17 6.50 -11.10
C ASN A 41 5.01 5.22 -11.28
N LEU A 42 5.39 4.58 -10.17
CA LEU A 42 6.22 3.38 -10.19
C LEU A 42 5.51 2.19 -10.85
N LEU A 43 4.17 2.14 -10.76
CA LEU A 43 3.37 1.14 -11.47
C LEU A 43 3.49 1.31 -12.98
N GLN A 44 3.43 2.55 -13.48
CA GLN A 44 3.66 2.85 -14.88
C GLN A 44 5.09 2.51 -15.31
N MET A 45 6.09 2.87 -14.50
CA MET A 45 7.49 2.55 -14.78
C MET A 45 7.74 1.03 -14.88
N LEU A 46 7.06 0.22 -14.06
CA LEU A 46 7.08 -1.23 -14.19
C LEU A 46 6.60 -1.69 -15.57
N TYR A 47 5.47 -1.16 -16.04
CA TYR A 47 4.91 -1.54 -17.33
C TYR A 47 5.75 -1.02 -18.50
N ASP A 48 6.33 0.18 -18.39
CA ASP A 48 7.15 0.78 -19.45
C ASP A 48 8.50 0.07 -19.62
N LYS A 49 9.17 -0.32 -18.53
CA LYS A 49 10.48 -0.99 -18.58
C LYS A 49 10.64 -2.03 -17.46
N PRO A 50 10.01 -3.21 -17.58
CA PRO A 50 10.00 -4.21 -16.51
C PRO A 50 11.41 -4.68 -16.12
N SER A 51 12.32 -4.89 -17.09
CA SER A 51 13.71 -5.29 -16.78
C SER A 51 14.46 -4.32 -15.87
N ARG A 52 14.06 -3.04 -15.83
CA ARG A 52 14.66 -2.03 -14.96
C ARG A 52 13.90 -1.84 -13.64
N TRP A 53 12.59 -2.04 -13.63
CA TRP A 53 11.72 -1.60 -12.53
C TRP A 53 11.00 -2.73 -11.80
N SER A 54 11.03 -3.98 -12.28
CA SER A 54 10.36 -5.10 -11.62
C SER A 54 10.85 -5.30 -10.19
N TYR A 55 12.17 -5.36 -9.95
CA TYR A 55 12.69 -5.55 -8.58
C TYR A 55 12.28 -4.41 -7.65
N THR A 56 12.42 -3.15 -8.09
CA THR A 56 12.05 -1.98 -7.32
C THR A 56 10.55 -1.95 -7.01
N PHE A 57 9.71 -2.20 -8.02
CA PHE A 57 8.26 -2.24 -7.84
C PHE A 57 7.84 -3.37 -6.90
N GLN A 58 8.31 -4.61 -7.12
CA GLN A 58 7.91 -5.76 -6.30
C GLN A 58 8.33 -5.58 -4.83
N THR A 59 9.53 -5.04 -4.60
CA THR A 59 10.01 -4.73 -3.25
C THR A 59 9.15 -3.67 -2.58
N TYR A 60 8.86 -2.56 -3.28
CA TYR A 60 8.03 -1.48 -2.76
C TYR A 60 6.58 -1.93 -2.53
N ALA A 61 5.99 -2.68 -3.47
CA ALA A 61 4.65 -3.23 -3.38
C ALA A 61 4.52 -4.16 -2.18
N CYS A 62 5.45 -5.12 -2.02
CA CYS A 62 5.49 -6.04 -0.88
C CYS A 62 5.59 -5.27 0.44
N LEU A 63 6.57 -4.37 0.57
CA LEU A 63 6.75 -3.60 1.81
C LEU A 63 5.54 -2.72 2.14
N SER A 64 4.92 -2.11 1.13
CA SER A 64 3.73 -1.29 1.30
C SER A 64 2.50 -2.10 1.73
N ARG A 65 2.35 -3.36 1.25
CA ARG A 65 1.33 -4.30 1.72
C ARG A 65 1.56 -4.67 3.17
N VAL A 66 2.79 -5.09 3.53
CA VAL A 66 3.15 -5.42 4.92
C VAL A 66 2.88 -4.25 5.86
N ARG A 67 3.25 -3.02 5.48
CA ARG A 67 2.97 -1.81 6.29
C ARG A 67 1.47 -1.56 6.50
N SER A 68 0.65 -1.90 5.51
CA SER A 68 -0.82 -1.75 5.60
C SER A 68 -1.42 -2.86 6.47
N GLN A 69 -0.89 -4.07 6.38
CA GLN A 69 -1.30 -5.22 7.21
C GLN A 69 -0.91 -5.08 8.69
N LEU A 70 0.21 -4.41 8.98
CA LEU A 70 0.67 -4.16 10.35
C LEU A 70 -0.04 -3.00 11.06
N GLN A 71 -0.95 -2.28 10.37
CA GLN A 71 -1.74 -1.24 11.03
C GLN A 71 -2.69 -1.87 12.05
N PRO A 72 -2.92 -1.21 13.20
CA PRO A 72 -3.89 -1.70 14.17
C PRO A 72 -5.28 -1.80 13.53
N PRO A 73 -6.08 -2.83 13.85
CA PRO A 73 -7.44 -2.97 13.34
C PRO A 73 -8.27 -1.72 13.62
N SER A 74 -9.22 -1.39 12.74
CA SER A 74 -10.09 -0.22 12.91
C SER A 74 -10.92 -0.30 14.20
N ALA A 75 -11.43 0.84 14.67
CA ALA A 75 -12.33 0.87 15.82
C ALA A 75 -13.59 0.00 15.59
N LYS A 76 -14.05 -0.04 14.34
CA LYS A 76 -15.15 -0.88 13.86
C LYS A 76 -14.88 -2.37 14.14
N LEU A 77 -13.74 -2.91 13.68
CA LEU A 77 -13.40 -4.32 13.94
C LEU A 77 -13.19 -4.62 15.42
N ARG A 78 -12.64 -3.67 16.20
CA ARG A 78 -12.43 -3.88 17.64
C ARG A 78 -13.72 -3.98 18.45
N GLN A 79 -14.84 -3.46 17.93
CA GLN A 79 -16.14 -3.44 18.60
C GLN A 79 -17.11 -4.52 18.07
N ALA A 80 -16.75 -5.20 16.97
CA ALA A 80 -17.55 -6.25 16.38
C ALA A 80 -17.53 -7.53 17.22
N GLU A 81 -18.62 -8.30 17.18
CA GLU A 81 -18.74 -9.60 17.84
C GLU A 81 -17.95 -10.67 17.07
N GLN A 82 -18.00 -10.64 15.73
CA GLN A 82 -17.30 -11.58 14.85
C GLN A 82 -16.45 -10.84 13.79
N PRO A 83 -15.36 -10.18 14.19
CA PRO A 83 -14.54 -9.39 13.27
C PRO A 83 -13.84 -10.26 12.23
N VAL A 84 -13.93 -9.85 10.97
CA VAL A 84 -13.17 -10.47 9.87
C VAL A 84 -12.44 -9.38 9.08
N GLN A 85 -11.14 -9.57 8.89
CA GLN A 85 -10.30 -8.69 8.08
C GLN A 85 -9.77 -9.43 6.85
N PHE A 86 -10.01 -8.86 5.67
CA PHE A 86 -9.50 -9.36 4.40
C PHE A 86 -8.36 -8.48 3.91
N PHE A 87 -7.34 -9.10 3.30
CA PHE A 87 -6.25 -8.40 2.64
C PHE A 87 -6.27 -8.73 1.15
N GLU A 88 -6.21 -7.72 0.29
CA GLU A 88 -6.14 -7.95 -1.15
C GLU A 88 -4.74 -8.43 -1.57
N ARG A 89 -4.67 -9.60 -2.23
CA ARG A 89 -3.49 -10.16 -2.94
C ARG A 89 -2.22 -10.34 -2.08
N SER A 90 -2.39 -10.99 -0.92
CA SER A 90 -1.34 -11.37 0.03
C SER A 90 -0.18 -12.15 -0.60
#